data_AF-A0A6G2FUH9-F1
#
_entry.id   AF-A0A6G2FUH9-F1
#
_cell.length_a   1.000
_cell.length_b   1.000
_cell.length_c   1.000
_cell.angle_alpha   90.00
_cell.angle_beta   90.00
_cell.angle_gamma   90.00
#
_symmetry.space_group_name_H-M   'P 1'
#
loop_
_entity.id
_entity.type
_entity.pdbx_description
1 polymer ?
#
loop_
_entity_poly.entity_id
_entity_poly.type
_entity_poly.pdbx_seq_one_letter_code
_entity_poly.pdbx_strand_id
1 'polypeptide(L)'
;MPGTPDPVLGSSLLTHAVGALAGVVAVLLAVRYRDDASPRTFAAVGGAVFATLALLLWFVVRVATDEFAQLSIPSLPTFAAIVLASGAVLFAHTALCLYLYGRAGYLSPLLVLFGATEFVVWVFLHVRGETDPIGLYWLLFGPLVVGVALALAGVEYGVRRVAGGGVGG
;
A
#
# COMPACT_ATOMS: atom_id res chain seq x y z
N MET A 1 -9.21 6.23 28.40
CA MET A 1 -9.85 6.68 27.15
C MET A 1 -9.19 5.93 26.01
N PRO A 2 -9.91 5.55 24.95
CA PRO A 2 -9.28 5.07 23.71
C PRO A 2 -8.17 6.07 23.35
N GLY A 3 -6.92 5.64 23.43
CA GLY A 3 -5.78 6.50 23.14
C GLY A 3 -5.70 6.69 21.63
N THR A 4 -5.59 7.93 21.18
CA THR A 4 -5.18 8.17 19.79
C THR A 4 -3.78 7.56 19.63
N PRO A 5 -3.52 6.77 18.57
CA PRO A 5 -2.20 6.16 18.39
C PRO A 5 -1.07 7.20 18.47
N ASP A 6 0.03 6.84 19.11
CA ASP A 6 1.18 7.73 19.32
C ASP A 6 2.07 7.73 18.05
N PRO A 7 2.37 8.90 17.45
CA PRO A 7 3.28 8.97 16.32
C PRO A 7 4.73 8.73 16.77
N VAL A 8 5.41 7.74 16.17
CA VAL A 8 6.80 7.39 16.49
C VAL A 8 7.77 8.53 16.21
N LEU A 9 7.46 9.38 15.22
CA LEU A 9 8.27 10.56 14.89
C LEU A 9 8.00 11.77 15.80
N GLY A 10 7.20 11.60 16.86
CA GLY A 10 6.86 12.66 17.82
C GLY A 10 5.82 13.68 17.33
N SER A 11 5.41 13.62 16.06
CA SER A 11 4.38 14.50 15.49
C SER A 11 3.59 13.80 14.39
N SER A 12 2.26 13.84 14.47
CA SER A 12 1.37 13.28 13.43
C SER A 12 1.56 13.97 12.08
N LEU A 13 1.86 15.27 12.07
CA LEU A 13 2.14 16.02 10.85
C LEU A 13 3.43 15.52 10.18
N LEU A 14 4.49 15.29 10.96
CA LEU A 14 5.74 14.75 10.45
C LEU A 14 5.53 13.33 9.91
N THR A 15 4.77 12.50 10.61
CA THR A 15 4.41 11.16 10.13
C THR A 15 3.63 11.18 8.82
N HIS A 16 2.68 12.11 8.65
CA HIS A 16 2.02 12.35 7.35
C HIS A 16 3.00 12.77 6.27
N ALA A 17 3.89 13.72 6.55
CA ALA A 17 4.88 14.18 5.57
C ALA A 17 5.81 13.05 5.11
N VAL A 18 6.24 12.18 6.02
CA VAL A 18 7.04 10.99 5.69
C VAL A 18 6.24 9.99 4.87
N GLY A 19 4.97 9.74 5.23
CA GLY A 19 4.07 8.90 4.44
C GLY A 19 3.88 9.43 3.01
N ALA A 20 3.60 10.73 2.88
CA ALA A 20 3.42 11.38 1.59
C ALA A 20 4.70 11.32 0.75
N LEU A 21 5.87 11.57 1.36
CA LEU A 21 7.16 11.45 0.68
C LEU A 21 7.40 10.01 0.18
N ALA A 22 7.10 9.00 0.99
CA ALA A 22 7.19 7.61 0.57
C ALA A 22 6.24 7.30 -0.60
N GLY A 23 5.01 7.83 -0.57
CA GLY A 23 4.07 7.74 -1.68
C GLY A 23 4.59 8.38 -2.96
N VAL A 24 5.17 9.59 -2.87
CA VAL A 24 5.81 10.26 -4.03
C VAL A 24 6.93 9.40 -4.57
N VAL A 25 7.82 8.89 -3.71
CA VAL A 25 8.93 8.03 -4.13
C VAL A 25 8.42 6.77 -4.82
N ALA A 26 7.39 6.10 -4.29
CA ALA A 26 6.80 4.92 -4.91
C ALA A 26 6.27 5.22 -6.32
N VAL A 27 5.58 6.35 -6.51
CA VAL A 27 5.10 6.79 -7.83
C VAL A 27 6.26 7.12 -8.77
N LEU A 28 7.28 7.85 -8.31
CA LEU A 28 8.44 8.20 -9.12
C LEU A 28 9.21 6.96 -9.57
N LEU A 29 9.39 5.98 -8.69
CA LEU A 29 9.99 4.69 -9.04
C LEU A 29 9.11 3.95 -10.06
N ALA A 30 7.79 3.93 -9.88
CA ALA A 30 6.88 3.30 -10.84
C ALA A 30 6.99 3.95 -12.23
N VAL A 31 7.07 5.28 -12.29
CA VAL A 31 7.27 6.01 -13.55
C VAL A 31 8.64 5.69 -14.15
N ARG A 32 9.71 5.72 -13.35
CA ARG A 32 11.09 5.52 -13.81
C ARG A 32 11.33 4.13 -14.39
N TYR A 33 10.77 3.09 -13.76
CA TYR A 33 11.04 1.68 -14.09
C TYR A 33 9.94 1.05 -14.95
N ARG A 34 8.96 1.83 -15.42
CA ARG A 34 7.82 1.32 -16.19
C ARG A 34 8.24 0.49 -17.40
N ASP A 35 9.24 0.98 -18.13
CA ASP A 35 9.63 0.45 -19.44
C ASP A 35 10.82 -0.53 -19.36
N ASP A 36 11.37 -0.73 -18.16
CA ASP A 36 12.55 -1.57 -17.90
C ASP A 36 12.20 -3.07 -17.90
N ALA A 37 10.91 -3.43 -17.81
CA ALA A 37 10.45 -4.82 -17.75
C ALA A 37 9.04 -5.02 -18.35
N SER A 38 8.67 -6.29 -18.58
CA SER A 38 7.29 -6.62 -18.96
C SER A 38 6.31 -6.18 -17.86
N PRO A 39 5.06 -5.78 -18.18
CA PRO A 39 4.10 -5.33 -17.17
C PRO A 39 3.85 -6.34 -16.04
N ARG A 40 3.92 -7.65 -16.34
CA ARG A 40 3.77 -8.72 -15.34
C ARG A 40 4.97 -8.79 -14.40
N THR A 41 6.19 -8.72 -14.95
CA THR A 41 7.42 -8.73 -14.16
C THR A 41 7.53 -7.47 -13.31
N PHE A 42 7.26 -6.30 -13.90
CA PHE A 42 7.23 -5.02 -13.20
C PHE A 42 6.26 -5.04 -12.01
N ALA A 43 5.04 -5.53 -12.23
CA ALA A 43 4.03 -5.67 -11.18
C ALA A 43 4.45 -6.65 -10.08
N ALA A 44 4.95 -7.83 -10.45
CA ALA A 44 5.33 -8.86 -9.49
C ALA A 44 6.54 -8.42 -8.63
N VAL A 45 7.59 -7.88 -9.26
CA VAL A 45 8.78 -7.43 -8.54
C VAL A 45 8.45 -6.20 -7.69
N GLY A 46 7.79 -5.19 -8.26
CA GLY A 46 7.43 -3.98 -7.52
C GLY A 46 6.49 -4.26 -6.34
N GLY A 47 5.49 -5.13 -6.54
CA GLY A 47 4.60 -5.59 -5.47
C GLY A 47 5.34 -6.34 -4.37
N ALA A 48 6.29 -7.23 -4.73
CA ALA A 48 7.07 -7.99 -3.75
C ALA A 48 8.01 -7.09 -2.94
N VAL A 49 8.69 -6.15 -3.60
CA VAL A 49 9.57 -5.17 -2.96
C VAL A 49 8.76 -4.31 -1.99
N PHE A 50 7.62 -3.77 -2.43
CA PHE A 50 6.76 -2.95 -1.59
C PHE A 50 6.25 -3.70 -0.36
N ALA A 51 5.68 -4.89 -0.55
CA ALA A 51 5.16 -5.70 0.56
C ALA A 51 6.26 -6.03 1.58
N THR A 52 7.46 -6.38 1.10
CA THR A 52 8.61 -6.65 1.96
C THR A 52 9.01 -5.42 2.76
N LEU A 53 9.17 -4.27 2.11
CA LEU A 53 9.55 -3.03 2.79
C LEU A 53 8.49 -2.56 3.79
N ALA A 54 7.21 -2.70 3.46
CA ALA A 54 6.11 -2.35 4.35
C ALA A 54 6.09 -3.25 5.59
N LEU A 55 6.24 -4.57 5.43
CA LEU A 55 6.32 -5.51 6.55
C LEU A 55 7.57 -5.28 7.40
N LEU A 56 8.71 -4.96 6.78
CA LEU A 56 9.94 -4.61 7.50
C LEU A 56 9.76 -3.31 8.29
N LEU A 57 9.17 -2.28 7.69
CA LEU A 57 8.85 -1.03 8.40
C LEU A 57 7.97 -1.31 9.61
N TRP A 58 6.89 -2.09 9.42
CA TRP A 58 6.02 -2.50 10.51
C TRP A 58 6.84 -3.15 11.62
N PHE A 59 7.59 -4.21 11.30
CA PHE A 59 8.36 -5.00 12.25
C PHE A 59 9.39 -4.15 13.01
N VAL A 60 10.22 -3.40 12.28
CA VAL A 60 11.27 -2.54 12.85
C VAL A 60 10.68 -1.51 13.80
N VAL A 61 9.57 -0.87 13.44
CA VAL A 61 8.91 0.12 14.32
C VAL A 61 8.46 -0.53 15.63
N ARG A 62 7.83 -1.71 15.59
CA ARG A 62 7.34 -2.37 16.82
C ARG A 62 8.50 -2.84 17.69
N VAL A 63 9.59 -3.33 17.09
CA VAL A 63 10.79 -3.73 17.84
C VAL A 63 11.47 -2.51 18.46
N ALA A 64 11.65 -1.43 17.71
CA ALA A 64 12.34 -0.22 18.18
C ALA A 64 11.56 0.57 19.25
N THR A 65 10.27 0.28 19.43
CA THR A 65 9.39 0.93 20.41
C THR A 65 8.97 -0.01 21.55
N ASP A 66 9.55 -1.21 21.62
CA ASP A 66 9.19 -2.30 22.56
C ASP A 66 7.73 -2.79 22.46
N GLU A 67 6.96 -2.30 21.49
CA GLU A 67 5.56 -2.66 21.27
C GLU A 67 5.44 -4.10 20.75
N PHE A 68 6.46 -4.64 20.09
CA PHE A 68 6.46 -6.03 19.62
C PHE A 68 6.31 -7.02 20.78
N ALA A 69 6.97 -6.74 21.92
CA ALA A 69 6.88 -7.58 23.12
C ALA A 69 5.52 -7.46 23.83
N GLN A 70 4.78 -6.37 23.56
CA GLN A 70 3.46 -6.09 24.13
C GLN A 70 2.32 -6.60 23.24
N LEU A 71 2.62 -7.06 22.02
CA LEU A 71 1.63 -7.66 21.14
C LEU A 71 1.01 -8.88 21.83
N SER A 72 -0.33 -8.91 21.86
CA SER A 72 -1.07 -10.11 22.20
C SER A 72 -0.98 -11.10 21.04
N ILE A 73 0.17 -11.78 20.92
CA ILE A 73 0.42 -12.75 19.87
C ILE A 73 -0.49 -13.97 20.13
N PRO A 74 -1.32 -14.38 19.16
CA PRO A 74 -2.07 -15.63 19.26
C PRO A 74 -1.10 -16.82 19.16
N SER A 75 -1.58 -18.00 18.75
CA SER A 75 -0.66 -19.09 18.41
C SER A 75 0.32 -18.67 17.29
N LEU A 76 1.56 -19.16 17.33
CA LEU A 76 2.58 -18.86 16.32
C LEU A 76 2.08 -19.11 14.87
N PRO A 77 1.37 -20.22 14.57
CA PRO A 77 0.78 -20.41 13.25
C PRO A 77 -0.23 -19.33 12.86
N THR A 78 -1.10 -18.92 13.79
CA THR A 78 -2.10 -17.86 13.55
C THR A 78 -1.42 -16.52 13.28
N PHE A 79 -0.40 -16.18 14.07
CA PHE A 79 0.38 -14.97 13.86
C PHE A 79 1.08 -14.96 12.50
N ALA A 80 1.75 -16.07 12.13
CA ALA A 80 2.36 -16.21 10.82
C ALA A 80 1.33 -16.07 9.69
N ALA A 81 0.14 -16.67 9.83
CA ALA A 81 -0.93 -16.55 8.85
C ALA A 81 -1.40 -15.09 8.66
N ILE A 82 -1.54 -14.32 9.75
CA ILE A 82 -1.92 -12.90 9.69
C ILE A 82 -0.85 -12.08 8.96
N VAL A 83 0.42 -12.28 9.30
CA VAL A 83 1.54 -11.56 8.65
C VAL A 83 1.60 -11.90 7.17
N LEU A 84 1.50 -13.18 6.81
CA LEU A 84 1.49 -13.64 5.42
C LEU A 84 0.28 -13.10 4.64
N ALA A 85 -0.91 -13.13 5.23
CA ALA A 85 -2.12 -12.58 4.61
C ALA A 85 -1.97 -11.06 4.35
N SER A 86 -1.42 -10.33 5.31
CA SER A 86 -1.15 -8.90 5.18
C SER A 86 -0.13 -8.61 4.09
N GLY A 87 0.95 -9.39 4.04
CA GLY A 87 1.94 -9.33 2.97
C GLY A 87 1.35 -9.62 1.59
N ALA A 88 0.51 -10.66 1.48
CA ALA A 88 -0.15 -11.02 0.24
C ALA A 88 -1.08 -9.91 -0.27
N VAL A 89 -1.78 -9.23 0.65
CA VAL A 89 -2.67 -8.12 0.33
C VAL A 89 -1.90 -6.85 -0.05
N LEU A 90 -0.80 -6.54 0.65
CA LEU A 90 0.15 -5.46 0.30
C LEU A 90 0.71 -5.69 -1.12
N PHE A 91 1.13 -6.92 -1.40
CA PHE A 91 1.59 -7.34 -2.70
C PHE A 91 0.50 -7.15 -3.76
N ALA A 92 -0.71 -7.68 -3.51
CA ALA A 92 -1.77 -7.73 -4.50
C ALA A 92 -2.22 -6.34 -4.97
N HIS A 93 -2.49 -5.41 -4.06
CA HIS A 93 -2.92 -4.07 -4.47
C HIS A 93 -1.80 -3.32 -5.21
N THR A 94 -0.55 -3.51 -4.79
CA THR A 94 0.59 -2.80 -5.40
C THR A 94 0.85 -3.35 -6.79
N ALA A 95 0.92 -4.68 -6.90
CA ALA A 95 1.07 -5.36 -8.18
C ALA A 95 -0.07 -5.01 -9.14
N LEU A 96 -1.32 -4.94 -8.66
CA LEU A 96 -2.45 -4.50 -9.47
C LEU A 96 -2.25 -3.08 -10.01
N CYS A 97 -1.89 -2.13 -9.16
CA CYS A 97 -1.69 -0.74 -9.58
C CYS A 97 -0.57 -0.62 -10.62
N LEU A 98 0.57 -1.25 -10.35
CA LEU A 98 1.72 -1.28 -11.24
C LEU A 98 1.42 -2.00 -12.56
N TYR A 99 0.65 -3.09 -12.53
CA TYR A 99 0.25 -3.83 -13.73
C TYR A 99 -0.64 -2.97 -14.63
N LEU A 100 -1.65 -2.31 -14.06
CA LEU A 100 -2.57 -1.45 -14.82
C LEU A 100 -1.84 -0.24 -15.41
N TYR A 101 -0.92 0.36 -14.66
CA TYR A 101 -0.06 1.43 -15.17
C TYR A 101 0.88 0.93 -16.27
N GLY A 102 1.63 -0.16 -16.04
CA GLY A 102 2.57 -0.70 -17.01
C GLY A 102 1.90 -1.20 -18.29
N ARG A 103 0.77 -1.90 -18.18
CA ARG A 103 0.08 -2.54 -19.32
C ARG A 103 -0.75 -1.58 -20.15
N ALA A 104 -1.48 -0.67 -19.50
CA ALA A 104 -2.49 0.19 -20.13
C ALA A 104 -2.20 1.69 -19.99
N GLY A 105 -1.16 2.07 -19.24
CA GLY A 105 -0.80 3.46 -19.00
C GLY A 105 -1.83 4.22 -18.19
N TYR A 106 -2.63 3.54 -17.35
CA TYR A 106 -3.62 4.20 -16.50
C TYR A 106 -2.94 4.98 -15.39
N LEU A 107 -3.35 6.23 -15.17
CA LEU A 107 -2.77 7.10 -14.15
C LEU A 107 -3.51 6.99 -12.81
N SER A 108 -4.81 6.66 -12.84
CA SER A 108 -5.58 6.48 -11.61
C SER A 108 -5.02 5.42 -10.64
N PRO A 109 -4.43 4.30 -11.08
CA PRO A 109 -3.78 3.36 -10.16
C PRO A 109 -2.53 3.95 -9.49
N LEU A 110 -1.85 4.94 -10.09
CA LEU A 110 -0.73 5.62 -9.43
C LEU A 110 -1.21 6.53 -8.28
N LEU A 111 -2.39 7.14 -8.43
CA LEU A 111 -3.01 7.90 -7.33
C LEU A 111 -3.38 6.98 -6.18
N VAL A 112 -3.90 5.79 -6.48
CA VAL A 112 -4.19 4.79 -5.45
C VAL A 112 -2.91 4.27 -4.81
N LEU A 113 -1.86 4.00 -5.59
CA LEU A 113 -0.55 3.61 -5.07
C LEU A 113 0.01 4.67 -4.11
N PHE A 114 -0.07 5.94 -4.47
CA PHE A 114 0.34 7.06 -3.61
C PHE A 114 -0.43 7.02 -2.28
N GLY A 115 -1.75 7.06 -2.33
CA GLY A 115 -2.59 7.14 -1.13
C GLY A 115 -2.47 5.89 -0.25
N ALA A 116 -2.39 4.71 -0.85
CA ALA A 116 -2.17 3.46 -0.12
C ALA A 116 -0.80 3.43 0.56
N THR A 117 0.25 3.91 -0.12
CA THR A 117 1.60 3.99 0.47
C THR A 117 1.64 4.99 1.62
N GLU A 118 1.10 6.19 1.43
CA GLU A 118 1.00 7.19 2.49
C GLU A 118 0.27 6.61 3.71
N PHE A 119 -0.90 6.01 3.48
CA PHE A 119 -1.71 5.43 4.54
C PHE A 119 -0.97 4.30 5.28
N VAL A 120 -0.35 3.36 4.56
CA VAL A 120 0.42 2.26 5.16
C VAL A 120 1.55 2.78 6.02
N VAL A 121 2.36 3.70 5.49
CA VAL A 121 3.49 4.28 6.22
C VAL A 121 3.00 5.05 7.44
N TRP A 122 1.96 5.87 7.28
CA TRP A 122 1.37 6.62 8.38
C TRP A 122 0.89 5.69 9.48
N VAL A 123 0.07 4.69 9.15
CA VAL A 123 -0.48 3.74 10.11
C VAL A 123 0.64 2.92 10.78
N PHE A 124 1.68 2.52 10.04
CA PHE A 124 2.77 1.72 10.61
C PHE A 124 3.72 2.53 11.49
N LEU A 125 3.80 3.85 11.31
CA LEU A 125 4.54 4.77 12.18
C LEU A 125 3.72 5.26 13.39
N HIS A 126 2.49 4.76 13.56
CA HIS A 126 1.70 4.99 14.77
C HIS A 126 1.66 3.70 15.61
N VAL A 127 1.87 3.86 16.91
CA VAL A 127 1.93 2.76 17.88
C VAL A 127 0.94 2.98 19.03
N ARG A 128 0.81 2.01 19.96
CA ARG A 128 -0.05 2.09 21.15
C ARG A 128 -1.53 2.32 20.87
N GLY A 129 -1.97 2.06 19.64
CA GLY A 129 -3.39 1.97 19.32
C GLY A 129 -4.00 0.70 19.90
N GLU A 130 -5.33 0.68 20.06
CA GLU A 130 -6.06 -0.48 20.58
C GLU A 130 -5.95 -1.73 19.69
N THR A 131 -5.63 -1.56 18.41
CA THR A 131 -5.52 -2.66 17.45
C THR A 131 -4.27 -2.50 16.61
N ASP A 132 -3.48 -3.57 16.47
CA ASP A 132 -2.33 -3.54 15.58
C ASP A 132 -2.79 -3.51 14.11
N PRO A 133 -2.26 -2.56 13.31
CA PRO A 133 -2.75 -2.37 11.96
C PRO A 133 -2.45 -3.50 10.99
N ILE A 134 -1.49 -4.40 11.26
CA ILE A 134 -1.24 -5.56 10.40
C ILE A 134 -2.49 -6.45 10.34
N GLY A 135 -3.17 -6.64 11.48
CA GLY A 135 -4.40 -7.42 11.56
C GLY A 135 -5.57 -6.79 10.81
N LEU A 136 -5.66 -5.46 10.78
CA LEU A 136 -6.73 -4.75 10.08
C LEU A 136 -6.47 -4.60 8.57
N TYR A 137 -5.20 -4.58 8.17
CA TYR A 137 -4.83 -4.30 6.80
C TYR A 137 -5.32 -5.38 5.84
N TRP A 138 -5.14 -6.66 6.19
CA TRP A 138 -5.58 -7.76 5.34
C TRP A 138 -7.11 -7.89 5.27
N LEU A 139 -7.83 -7.61 6.37
CA LEU A 139 -9.27 -7.84 6.47
C LEU A 139 -10.10 -6.73 5.83
N LEU A 140 -9.71 -5.46 6.01
CA LEU A 140 -10.54 -4.31 5.63
C LEU A 140 -9.85 -3.41 4.61
N PHE A 141 -8.68 -2.89 4.94
CA PHE A 141 -8.07 -1.82 4.16
C PHE A 141 -7.58 -2.28 2.79
N GLY A 142 -6.95 -3.44 2.72
CA GLY A 142 -6.43 -3.96 1.47
C GLY A 142 -7.52 -4.29 0.44
N PRO A 143 -8.58 -5.05 0.78
CA PRO A 143 -9.72 -5.26 -0.11
C PRO A 143 -10.35 -3.94 -0.58
N LEU A 144 -10.46 -2.95 0.32
CA LEU A 144 -10.97 -1.63 -0.03
C LEU A 144 -10.07 -0.92 -1.05
N VAL A 145 -8.75 -0.91 -0.84
CA VAL A 145 -7.77 -0.30 -1.76
C VAL A 145 -7.84 -0.98 -3.13
N VAL A 146 -7.94 -2.31 -3.18
CA VAL A 146 -8.13 -3.05 -4.45
C VAL A 146 -9.43 -2.63 -5.14
N GLY A 147 -10.54 -2.55 -4.40
CA GLY A 147 -11.83 -2.12 -4.93
C GLY A 147 -11.77 -0.70 -5.52
N VAL A 148 -11.15 0.24 -4.80
CA VAL A 148 -10.96 1.62 -5.26
C VAL A 148 -10.08 1.68 -6.52
N ALA A 149 -8.97 0.93 -6.54
CA ALA A 149 -8.09 0.85 -7.72
C ALA A 149 -8.84 0.38 -8.97
N LEU A 150 -9.61 -0.70 -8.85
CA LEU A 150 -10.40 -1.26 -9.94
C LEU A 150 -11.50 -0.30 -10.41
N ALA A 151 -12.20 0.34 -9.47
CA ALA A 151 -13.26 1.30 -9.79
C ALA A 151 -12.71 2.50 -10.57
N LEU A 152 -11.62 3.11 -10.09
CA LEU A 152 -11.01 4.26 -10.76
C LEU A 152 -10.40 3.90 -12.11
N ALA A 153 -9.74 2.74 -12.21
CA ALA A 153 -9.24 2.23 -13.49
C ALA A 153 -10.37 1.96 -14.49
N GLY A 154 -11.53 1.46 -14.01
CA GLY A 154 -12.73 1.27 -14.82
C GLY A 154 -13.31 2.59 -15.35
N VAL A 155 -13.35 3.62 -14.51
CA VAL A 155 -13.74 4.98 -14.92
C VAL A 155 -12.78 5.54 -15.97
N GLU A 156 -11.47 5.46 -15.72
CA GLU A 156 -10.45 5.93 -16.66
C GLU A 156 -10.52 5.19 -18.01
N TYR A 157 -10.75 3.87 -17.98
CA TYR A 157 -11.01 3.08 -19.18
C TYR A 157 -12.24 3.58 -19.95
N GLY A 158 -13.36 3.82 -19.26
CA GLY A 158 -14.59 4.33 -19.86
C GLY A 158 -14.38 5.69 -20.54
N VAL A 159 -13.72 6.63 -19.86
CA VAL A 159 -13.39 7.96 -20.39
C VAL A 159 -12.52 7.85 -21.65
N ARG A 160 -11.46 7.04 -21.61
CA ARG A 160 -10.56 6.84 -22.75
C ARG A 160 -11.27 6.22 -23.95
N ARG A 161 -12.22 5.30 -23.72
CA ARG A 161 -12.98 4.65 -24.78
C ARG A 161 -13.94 5.62 -25.47
N VAL A 162 -14.60 6.51 -24.72
CA VAL A 162 -15.50 7.53 -25.28
C VAL A 162 -14.69 8.61 -26.02
N ALA A 163 -13.60 9.09 -25.44
CA ALA A 163 -12.75 10.12 -26.07
C ALA A 163 -12.00 9.60 -27.30
N GLY A 164 -11.51 8.36 -27.28
CA GLY A 164 -10.83 7.72 -28.41
C GLY A 164 -11.76 7.25 -29.54
N GLY A 165 -13.06 7.14 -29.27
CA GLY A 165 -14.08 6.81 -30.28
C GLY A 165 -14.57 8.01 -31.10
N GLY A 166 -14.14 9.24 -30.80
CA GLY A 166 -14.61 10.48 -31.43
C GLY A 166 -13.78 11.03 -32.59
N VAL A 167 -12.69 10.36 -33.00
CA VAL A 167 -11.77 10.84 -34.06
C VAL A 167 -11.79 9.93 -35.30
N GLY A 168 -12.96 9.35 -35.62
CA GLY A 168 -13.09 8.42 -36.76
C GLY A 168 -14.52 8.26 -37.27
N GLY A 169 -15.26 9.36 -37.38
CA GLY A 169 -16.54 9.43 -38.11
C GLY A 169 -16.41 10.39 -39.28
#